data_AF-A0A2R8C8V7-F1
#
_entry.id   AF-A0A2R8C8V7-F1
#
_cell.length_a   1.000
_cell.length_b   1.000
_cell.length_c   1.000
_cell.angle_alpha   90.00
_cell.angle_beta   90.00
_cell.angle_gamma   90.00
#
_symmetry.space_group_name_H-M   'P 1'
#
loop_
_entity.id
_entity.type
_entity.pdbx_description
1 polymer ?
#
loop_
_entity_poly.entity_id
_entity_poly.type
_entity_poly.pdbx_seq_one_letter_code
_entity_poly.pdbx_strand_id
1 'polypeptide(L)'
;MAKTPDGKNTSGRGQRDLKVKVKSARGRKLSSTRWLQRQLNDPYVKRAQAEGYRGRAAFKILELDEKFRFLVPGARVVDLGCAPGGWLQVAVKRVNALGERSGKRIGTVLGVDLQEVEPVAGAEVHQLDFMDEGADDQVKEWLGGKADVVMSDMAAASSGHKQTDHLRIISLCEAAAYFSFDVLEEGGTFVAKVLAGGAEGDLQKLLKQKFTKVANVKPPSSRSDSSEKFVVATGFRG
;
A
#
# COMPACT_ATOMS: atom_id res chain seq x y z
N MET A 1 -47.64 -27.44 -39.15
CA MET A 1 -46.59 -26.41 -39.02
C MET A 1 -46.94 -25.51 -37.84
N ALA A 2 -46.17 -25.53 -36.77
CA ALA A 2 -46.16 -24.47 -35.76
C ALA A 2 -44.75 -24.42 -35.18
N LYS A 3 -44.04 -23.32 -35.45
CA LYS A 3 -42.64 -23.08 -35.07
C LYS A 3 -42.55 -22.85 -33.56
N THR A 4 -41.62 -23.54 -32.92
CA THR A 4 -41.15 -23.28 -31.55
C THR A 4 -40.54 -21.88 -31.46
N PRO A 5 -40.75 -21.08 -30.39
CA PRO A 5 -40.14 -19.78 -30.28
C PRO A 5 -38.64 -19.90 -29.97
N ASP A 6 -37.84 -19.26 -30.82
CA ASP A 6 -36.39 -19.17 -30.74
C ASP A 6 -35.90 -18.58 -29.41
N GLY A 7 -34.84 -19.19 -28.89
CA GLY A 7 -34.08 -18.69 -27.76
C GLY A 7 -33.59 -17.26 -28.02
N LYS A 8 -34.10 -16.31 -27.23
CA LYS A 8 -33.55 -14.95 -27.21
C LYS A 8 -32.09 -15.01 -26.75
N ASN A 9 -31.19 -14.80 -27.71
CA ASN A 9 -29.85 -14.31 -27.48
C ASN A 9 -29.92 -13.08 -26.57
N THR A 10 -29.65 -13.27 -25.27
CA THR A 10 -29.35 -12.17 -24.36
C THR A 10 -27.96 -11.65 -24.72
N SER A 11 -27.90 -10.80 -25.74
CA SER A 11 -26.70 -10.03 -26.04
C SER A 11 -26.21 -9.36 -24.75
N GLY A 12 -24.96 -9.64 -24.36
CA GLY A 12 -24.29 -9.14 -23.16
C GLY A 12 -24.13 -7.62 -23.16
N ARG A 13 -25.25 -6.91 -23.04
CA ARG A 13 -25.37 -5.45 -23.02
C ARG A 13 -25.73 -4.95 -21.61
N GLY A 14 -25.46 -5.75 -20.59
CA GLY A 14 -25.60 -5.38 -19.18
C GLY A 14 -24.28 -4.83 -18.64
N GLN A 15 -24.33 -3.62 -18.07
CA GLN A 15 -23.28 -2.93 -17.33
C GLN A 15 -22.07 -2.42 -18.14
N ARG A 16 -22.30 -1.51 -19.08
CA ARG A 16 -21.35 -0.38 -19.19
C ARG A 16 -21.68 0.58 -18.06
N ASP A 17 -20.90 0.53 -16.98
CA ASP A 17 -20.90 1.58 -15.96
C ASP A 17 -20.76 2.93 -16.68
N LEU A 18 -21.83 3.72 -16.70
CA LEU A 18 -21.84 5.02 -17.36
C LEU A 18 -20.77 5.89 -16.70
N LYS A 19 -19.81 6.37 -17.49
CA LYS A 19 -18.72 7.22 -16.99
C LYS A 19 -19.32 8.46 -16.31
N VAL A 20 -19.18 8.54 -14.99
CA VAL A 20 -19.71 9.61 -14.16
C VAL A 20 -18.93 10.89 -14.44
N LYS A 21 -19.64 11.99 -14.76
CA LYS A 21 -19.05 13.32 -14.89
C LYS A 21 -19.13 14.08 -13.56
N VAL A 22 -18.18 14.97 -13.33
CA VAL A 22 -18.21 15.86 -12.16
C VAL A 22 -19.31 16.90 -12.36
N LYS A 23 -20.38 16.81 -11.55
CA LYS A 23 -21.52 17.74 -11.59
C LYS A 23 -21.15 19.16 -11.14
N SER A 24 -20.09 19.29 -10.34
CA SER A 24 -19.61 20.54 -9.75
C SER A 24 -18.37 21.13 -10.44
N ALA A 25 -18.17 20.86 -11.74
CA ALA A 25 -16.94 21.27 -12.44
C ALA A 25 -16.75 22.80 -12.54
N ARG A 26 -17.84 23.57 -12.49
CA ARG A 26 -17.81 25.04 -12.62
C ARG A 26 -17.05 25.66 -11.44
N GLY A 27 -16.03 26.47 -11.73
CA GLY A 27 -15.18 27.14 -10.73
C GLY A 27 -13.99 26.32 -10.21
N ARG A 28 -13.85 25.04 -10.59
CA ARG A 28 -12.68 24.21 -10.23
C ARG A 28 -11.57 24.32 -11.27
N LYS A 29 -10.30 24.25 -10.82
CA LYS A 29 -9.15 24.06 -11.72
C LYS A 29 -9.34 22.79 -12.55
N LEU A 30 -8.93 22.81 -13.82
CA LEU A 30 -9.08 21.66 -14.74
C LEU A 30 -8.44 20.38 -14.19
N SER A 31 -7.28 20.50 -13.54
CA SER A 31 -6.59 19.39 -12.86
C SER A 31 -7.44 18.76 -11.75
N SER A 32 -8.09 19.60 -10.91
CA SER A 32 -9.00 19.16 -9.86
C SER A 32 -10.23 18.44 -10.41
N THR A 33 -10.85 18.99 -11.47
CA THR A 33 -11.99 18.34 -12.14
C THR A 33 -11.61 16.99 -12.73
N ARG A 34 -10.45 16.89 -13.39
CA ARG A 34 -9.94 15.62 -13.93
C ARG A 34 -9.64 14.60 -12.84
N TRP A 35 -9.04 15.04 -11.72
CA TRP A 35 -8.78 14.17 -10.57
C TRP A 35 -10.09 13.64 -9.98
N LEU A 36 -11.07 14.50 -9.73
CA LEU A 36 -12.35 14.08 -9.15
C LEU A 36 -13.12 13.15 -10.10
N GLN A 37 -13.11 13.46 -11.40
CA GLN A 37 -13.72 12.58 -12.39
C GLN A 37 -13.04 11.21 -12.42
N ARG A 38 -11.71 11.16 -12.25
CA ARG A 38 -10.97 9.90 -12.18
C ARG A 38 -11.39 9.10 -10.96
N GLN A 39 -11.48 9.73 -9.78
CA GLN A 39 -11.90 9.06 -8.54
C GLN A 39 -13.31 8.45 -8.68
N LEU A 40 -14.27 9.20 -9.25
CA LEU A 40 -15.65 8.74 -9.45
C LEU A 40 -15.78 7.51 -10.35
N ASN A 41 -14.83 7.31 -11.25
CA ASN A 41 -14.83 6.22 -12.23
C ASN A 41 -13.81 5.12 -11.90
N ASP A 42 -13.18 5.19 -10.73
CA ASP A 42 -12.17 4.24 -10.32
C ASP A 42 -12.83 3.03 -9.66
N PRO A 43 -12.76 1.82 -10.24
CA PRO A 43 -13.45 0.65 -9.70
C PRO A 43 -12.96 0.30 -8.29
N TYR A 44 -11.67 0.54 -8.01
CA TYR A 44 -11.10 0.29 -6.68
C TYR A 44 -11.53 1.31 -5.63
N VAL A 45 -11.93 2.53 -6.02
CA VAL A 45 -12.51 3.50 -5.07
C VAL A 45 -13.91 3.07 -4.67
N LYS A 46 -14.74 2.68 -5.66
CA LYS A 46 -16.08 2.12 -5.38
C LYS A 46 -15.98 0.88 -4.51
N ARG A 47 -15.05 -0.02 -4.83
CA ARG A 47 -14.81 -1.25 -4.08
C ARG A 47 -14.32 -0.97 -2.65
N ALA A 48 -13.42 0.00 -2.46
CA ALA A 48 -12.97 0.40 -1.12
C ALA A 48 -14.13 0.86 -0.25
N GLN A 49 -15.01 1.71 -0.81
CA GLN A 49 -16.22 2.16 -0.10
C GLN A 49 -17.16 1.00 0.24
N ALA A 50 -17.40 0.09 -0.71
CA ALA A 50 -18.28 -1.06 -0.51
C ALA A 50 -17.73 -2.05 0.53
N GLU A 51 -16.42 -2.23 0.59
CA GLU A 51 -15.75 -3.15 1.53
C GLU A 51 -15.28 -2.47 2.84
N GLY A 52 -15.58 -1.18 3.04
CA GLY A 52 -15.25 -0.45 4.27
C GLY A 52 -13.77 -0.07 4.42
N TYR A 53 -12.99 -0.08 3.34
CA TYR A 53 -11.62 0.42 3.35
C TYR A 53 -11.58 1.95 3.19
N ARG A 54 -10.68 2.60 3.92
CA ARG A 54 -10.45 4.06 3.88
C ARG A 54 -9.96 4.58 2.54
N GLY A 55 -9.40 3.70 1.70
CA GLY A 55 -8.98 4.07 0.37
C GLY A 55 -8.60 2.88 -0.48
N ARG A 56 -8.55 3.11 -1.80
CA ARG A 56 -8.17 2.08 -2.78
C ARG A 56 -6.76 1.50 -2.59
N ALA A 57 -5.90 2.17 -1.82
CA ALA A 57 -4.54 1.73 -1.57
C ALA A 57 -4.49 0.39 -0.83
N ALA A 58 -5.54 0.05 -0.07
CA ALA A 58 -5.72 -1.27 0.56
C ALA A 58 -5.58 -2.42 -0.45
N PHE A 59 -6.10 -2.25 -1.67
CA PHE A 59 -6.01 -3.29 -2.70
C PHE A 59 -4.60 -3.52 -3.21
N LYS A 60 -3.70 -2.53 -3.13
CA LYS A 60 -2.29 -2.72 -3.51
C LYS A 60 -1.64 -3.75 -2.59
N ILE A 61 -1.81 -3.59 -1.28
CA ILE A 61 -1.25 -4.54 -0.31
C ILE A 61 -1.97 -5.88 -0.35
N LEU A 62 -3.30 -5.89 -0.51
CA LEU A 62 -4.02 -7.16 -0.67
C LEU A 62 -3.49 -7.98 -1.87
N GLU A 63 -3.28 -7.34 -3.01
CA GLU A 63 -2.79 -8.00 -4.23
C GLU A 63 -1.31 -8.41 -4.11
N LEU A 64 -0.48 -7.63 -3.40
CA LEU A 64 0.89 -8.02 -3.11
C LEU A 64 0.92 -9.20 -2.12
N ASP A 65 0.17 -9.13 -1.02
CA ASP A 65 0.08 -10.20 -0.02
C ASP A 65 -0.50 -11.49 -0.60
N GLU A 66 -1.45 -11.42 -1.53
CA GLU A 66 -1.96 -12.61 -2.23
C GLU A 66 -0.84 -13.37 -2.98
N LYS A 67 0.10 -12.63 -3.57
CA LYS A 67 1.21 -13.18 -4.33
C LYS A 67 2.38 -13.64 -3.47
N PHE A 68 2.70 -12.91 -2.41
CA PHE A 68 3.93 -13.10 -1.62
C PHE A 68 3.69 -13.65 -0.21
N ARG A 69 2.45 -13.59 0.29
CA ARG A 69 1.98 -14.12 1.58
C ARG A 69 2.84 -13.69 2.78
N PHE A 70 3.12 -12.40 2.88
CA PHE A 70 3.96 -11.85 3.95
C PHE A 70 3.15 -11.42 5.18
N LEU A 71 1.84 -11.21 5.07
CA LEU A 71 0.98 -10.90 6.22
C LEU A 71 0.31 -12.18 6.73
N VAL A 72 0.88 -12.76 7.79
CA VAL A 72 0.40 -13.99 8.41
C VAL A 72 -0.04 -13.78 9.86
N PRO A 73 -0.96 -14.61 10.40
CA PRO A 73 -1.36 -14.52 11.80
C PRO A 73 -0.17 -14.57 12.77
N GLY A 74 -0.12 -13.63 13.71
CA GLY A 74 0.98 -13.51 14.67
C GLY A 74 2.14 -12.63 14.22
N ALA A 75 2.15 -12.14 12.98
CA ALA A 75 3.22 -11.26 12.50
C ALA A 75 3.19 -9.89 13.20
N ARG A 76 4.37 -9.35 13.47
CA ARG A 76 4.61 -7.97 13.88
C ARG A 76 4.95 -7.12 12.65
N VAL A 77 4.15 -6.09 12.41
CA VAL A 77 4.19 -5.28 11.18
C VAL A 77 4.41 -3.82 11.50
N VAL A 78 5.32 -3.17 10.76
CA VAL A 78 5.48 -1.71 10.72
C VAL A 78 4.99 -1.18 9.37
N ASP A 79 4.18 -0.12 9.38
CA ASP A 79 3.67 0.61 8.21
C ASP A 79 4.15 2.07 8.24
N LEU A 80 5.14 2.39 7.41
CA LEU A 80 5.70 3.74 7.28
C LEU A 80 4.97 4.54 6.20
N GLY A 81 4.46 5.72 6.53
CA GLY A 81 3.62 6.50 5.64
C GLY A 81 2.21 5.89 5.54
N CYS A 82 1.63 5.56 6.70
CA CYS A 82 0.41 4.77 6.77
C CYS A 82 -0.89 5.54 6.43
N ALA A 83 -0.87 6.88 6.32
CA ALA A 83 -2.07 7.67 6.06
C ALA A 83 -2.71 7.33 4.70
N PRO A 84 -4.05 7.17 4.62
CA PRO A 84 -5.06 7.40 5.66
C PRO A 84 -5.39 6.16 6.52
N GLY A 85 -4.59 5.10 6.47
CA GLY A 85 -4.76 3.86 7.26
C GLY A 85 -5.28 2.66 6.45
N GLY A 86 -5.33 2.76 5.11
CA GLY A 86 -5.84 1.67 4.27
C GLY A 86 -4.99 0.39 4.33
N TRP A 87 -3.66 0.53 4.47
CA TRP A 87 -2.74 -0.59 4.63
C TRP A 87 -2.82 -1.20 6.03
N LEU A 88 -2.93 -0.35 7.07
CA LEU A 88 -3.23 -0.78 8.44
C LEU A 88 -4.48 -1.67 8.53
N GLN A 89 -5.59 -1.26 7.90
CA GLN A 89 -6.83 -2.06 7.90
C GLN A 89 -6.62 -3.46 7.32
N VAL A 90 -5.78 -3.59 6.29
CA VAL A 90 -5.43 -4.88 5.70
C VAL A 90 -4.53 -5.68 6.64
N ALA A 91 -3.47 -5.07 7.18
CA ALA A 91 -2.53 -5.72 8.08
C ALA A 91 -3.22 -6.25 9.33
N VAL A 92 -4.02 -5.44 10.03
CA VAL A 92 -4.77 -5.82 11.24
C VAL A 92 -5.54 -7.13 11.04
N LYS A 93 -6.31 -7.19 9.94
CA LYS A 93 -7.10 -8.38 9.60
C LYS A 93 -6.20 -9.57 9.26
N ARG A 94 -5.15 -9.37 8.47
CA ARG A 94 -4.25 -10.44 7.99
C ARG A 94 -3.39 -11.03 9.10
N VAL A 95 -2.96 -10.24 10.08
CA VAL A 95 -2.11 -10.68 11.19
C VAL A 95 -2.89 -11.11 12.43
N ASN A 96 -4.23 -11.03 12.39
CA ASN A 96 -5.10 -11.37 13.51
C ASN A 96 -4.90 -10.45 14.73
N ALA A 97 -4.64 -9.16 14.51
CA ALA A 97 -4.29 -8.25 15.61
C ALA A 97 -5.43 -8.07 16.63
N LEU A 98 -6.69 -8.22 16.20
CA LEU A 98 -7.87 -8.19 17.07
C LEU A 98 -8.24 -9.55 17.68
N GLY A 99 -7.50 -10.63 17.37
CA GLY A 99 -7.78 -11.96 17.90
C GLY A 99 -9.06 -12.63 17.41
N GLU A 100 -9.71 -12.10 16.37
CA GLU A 100 -11.00 -12.59 15.86
C GLU A 100 -10.94 -14.03 15.32
N ARG A 101 -9.77 -14.49 14.88
CA ARG A 101 -9.56 -15.87 14.41
C ARG A 101 -9.07 -16.76 15.55
N SER A 102 -10.01 -17.51 16.13
CA SER A 102 -9.71 -18.51 17.17
C SER A 102 -8.69 -19.55 16.70
N GLY A 103 -7.78 -19.95 17.59
CA GLY A 103 -6.71 -20.91 17.31
C GLY A 103 -5.56 -20.37 16.44
N LYS A 104 -5.53 -19.08 16.12
CA LYS A 104 -4.41 -18.42 15.44
C LYS A 104 -3.71 -17.43 16.37
N ARG A 105 -2.39 -17.28 16.22
CA ARG A 105 -1.60 -16.29 16.95
C ARG A 105 -2.09 -14.87 16.64
N ILE A 106 -1.95 -13.97 17.61
CA ILE A 106 -2.31 -12.55 17.53
C ILE A 106 -1.06 -11.78 17.14
N GLY A 107 -1.14 -11.02 16.04
CA GLY A 107 -0.07 -10.15 15.57
C GLY A 107 -0.20 -8.73 16.10
N THR A 108 0.74 -7.87 15.69
CA THR A 108 0.75 -6.45 16.07
C THR A 108 1.00 -5.60 14.84
N VAL A 109 0.40 -4.41 14.80
CA VAL A 109 0.52 -3.47 13.68
C VAL A 109 0.85 -2.10 14.24
N LEU A 110 2.00 -1.55 13.85
CA LEU A 110 2.47 -0.21 14.17
C LEU A 110 2.42 0.64 12.90
N GLY A 111 1.66 1.73 12.93
CA GLY A 111 1.58 2.72 11.85
C GLY A 111 2.27 4.02 12.23
N VAL A 112 3.01 4.59 11.27
CA VAL A 112 3.68 5.88 11.43
C VAL A 112 3.38 6.74 10.22
N ASP A 113 2.99 8.00 10.42
CA ASP A 113 2.80 8.96 9.33
C ASP A 113 3.07 10.39 9.79
N LEU A 114 3.48 11.25 8.85
CA LEU A 114 3.61 12.69 9.07
C LEU A 114 2.26 13.34 9.39
N GLN A 115 1.18 12.82 8.81
CA GLN A 115 -0.18 13.29 9.03
C GLN A 115 -0.87 12.52 10.14
N GLU A 116 -1.77 13.20 10.84
CA GLU A 116 -2.69 12.53 11.76
C GLU A 116 -3.55 11.51 10.99
N VAL A 117 -3.65 10.30 11.53
CA VAL A 117 -4.43 9.20 10.97
C VAL A 117 -5.52 8.84 11.96
N GLU A 118 -6.77 8.79 11.48
CA GLU A 118 -7.88 8.33 12.32
C GLU A 118 -7.58 6.95 12.94
N PRO A 119 -7.91 6.69 14.21
CA PRO A 119 -7.59 5.42 14.85
C PRO A 119 -8.10 4.19 14.09
N VAL A 120 -7.26 3.17 13.91
CA VAL A 120 -7.64 1.87 13.32
C VAL A 120 -7.61 0.83 14.43
N ALA A 121 -8.74 0.23 14.76
CA ALA A 121 -8.82 -0.79 15.80
C ALA A 121 -7.83 -1.93 15.52
N GLY A 122 -7.00 -2.29 16.51
CA GLY A 122 -5.98 -3.34 16.39
C GLY A 122 -4.64 -2.87 15.80
N ALA A 123 -4.50 -1.57 15.50
CA ALA A 123 -3.23 -0.95 15.17
C ALA A 123 -2.89 0.15 16.19
N GLU A 124 -1.62 0.24 16.54
CA GLU A 124 -1.02 1.39 17.22
C GLU A 124 -0.57 2.38 16.15
N VAL A 125 -0.89 3.67 16.29
CA VAL A 125 -0.61 4.67 15.25
C VAL A 125 -0.04 5.93 15.89
N HIS A 126 1.10 6.37 15.37
CA HIS A 126 1.80 7.58 15.82
C HIS A 126 1.98 8.58 14.69
N GLN A 127 1.81 9.85 15.03
CA GLN A 127 2.15 10.95 14.13
C GLN A 127 3.62 11.32 14.32
N LEU A 128 4.44 11.13 13.30
CA LEU A 128 5.87 11.37 13.31
C LEU A 128 6.37 11.59 11.87
N ASP A 129 7.25 12.58 11.67
CA ASP A 129 8.05 12.64 10.46
C ASP A 129 9.16 11.59 10.55
N PHE A 130 9.05 10.53 9.76
CA PHE A 130 10.05 9.46 9.76
C PHE A 130 11.43 9.92 9.27
N MET A 131 11.52 11.10 8.65
CA MET A 131 12.78 11.67 8.17
C MET A 131 13.47 12.55 9.21
N ASP A 132 12.84 12.81 10.36
CA ASP A 132 13.45 13.59 11.45
C ASP A 132 14.52 12.78 12.19
N GLU A 133 15.48 13.49 12.80
CA GLU A 133 16.55 12.90 13.59
C GLU A 133 15.98 12.12 14.80
N GLY A 134 16.40 10.87 14.97
CA GLY A 134 15.95 9.99 16.05
C GLY A 134 14.55 9.40 15.86
N ALA A 135 13.87 9.69 14.74
CA ALA A 135 12.56 9.12 14.43
C ALA A 135 12.62 7.59 14.34
N ASP A 136 13.67 7.03 13.75
CA ASP A 136 13.86 5.58 13.61
C ASP A 136 14.03 4.88 14.97
N ASP A 137 14.76 5.50 15.91
CA ASP A 137 14.91 5.02 17.28
C ASP A 137 13.57 5.03 18.03
N GLN A 138 12.77 6.08 17.84
CA GLN A 138 11.44 6.15 18.43
C GLN A 138 10.52 5.06 17.87
N VAL A 139 10.56 4.79 16.56
CA VAL A 139 9.80 3.68 15.96
C VAL A 139 10.30 2.33 16.46
N LYS A 140 11.61 2.14 16.65
CA LYS A 140 12.20 0.92 17.25
C LYS A 140 11.68 0.71 18.68
N GLU A 141 11.56 1.76 19.47
CA GLU A 141 11.02 1.71 20.83
C GLU A 141 9.55 1.27 20.83
N TRP A 142 8.69 1.93 20.05
CA TRP A 142 7.27 1.55 19.94
C TRP A 142 7.06 0.14 19.39
N LEU A 143 7.93 -0.30 18.48
CA LEU A 143 7.87 -1.64 17.91
C LEU A 143 8.10 -2.74 18.98
N GLY A 144 8.92 -2.46 19.99
CA GLY A 144 9.14 -3.35 21.14
C GLY A 144 9.78 -4.70 20.78
N GLY A 145 10.54 -4.77 19.69
CA GLY A 145 11.25 -5.98 19.25
C GLY A 145 11.48 -6.04 17.73
N LYS A 146 11.89 -7.20 17.22
CA LYS A 146 12.05 -7.42 15.79
C LYS A 146 10.70 -7.52 15.08
N ALA A 147 10.61 -6.99 13.86
CA ALA A 147 9.46 -7.07 12.97
C ALA A 147 9.57 -8.26 12.01
N ASP A 148 8.43 -8.85 11.66
CA ASP A 148 8.34 -9.82 10.56
C ASP A 148 8.20 -9.10 9.21
N VAL A 149 7.54 -7.94 9.22
CA VAL A 149 7.24 -7.15 8.01
C VAL A 149 7.46 -5.67 8.27
N VAL A 150 8.22 -5.03 7.37
CA VAL A 150 8.26 -3.57 7.24
C VAL A 150 7.66 -3.20 5.89
N MET A 151 6.60 -2.40 5.91
CA MET A 151 5.99 -1.86 4.69
C MET A 151 6.04 -0.34 4.68
N SER A 152 6.14 0.25 3.49
CA SER A 152 6.21 1.71 3.31
C SER A 152 5.44 2.19 2.09
N ASP A 153 4.45 3.05 2.32
CA ASP A 153 3.78 3.85 1.28
C ASP A 153 4.11 5.35 1.42
N MET A 154 5.23 5.69 2.06
CA MET A 154 5.69 7.07 2.20
C MET A 154 5.72 7.80 0.85
N ALA A 155 5.34 9.07 0.87
CA ALA A 155 5.33 9.91 -0.31
C ALA A 155 5.64 11.36 0.08
N ALA A 156 6.49 12.01 -0.71
CA ALA A 156 6.74 13.44 -0.60
C ALA A 156 5.70 14.25 -1.39
N ALA A 157 5.42 15.47 -0.92
CA ALA A 157 4.64 16.43 -1.70
C ALA A 157 5.34 16.74 -3.03
N SER A 158 4.58 16.77 -4.12
CA SER A 158 5.12 17.07 -5.45
C SER A 158 5.54 18.54 -5.51
N SER A 159 6.80 18.77 -5.87
CA SER A 159 7.36 20.08 -6.20
C SER A 159 6.96 20.55 -7.60
N GLY A 160 6.44 19.64 -8.43
CA GLY A 160 6.23 19.87 -9.87
C GLY A 160 7.47 19.64 -10.72
N HIS A 161 8.66 19.47 -10.09
CA HIS A 161 9.90 19.15 -10.77
C HIS A 161 10.18 17.65 -10.69
N LYS A 162 9.99 16.94 -11.81
CA LYS A 162 10.01 15.47 -11.86
C LYS A 162 11.28 14.84 -11.28
N GLN A 163 12.45 15.43 -11.56
CA GLN A 163 13.72 14.90 -11.08
C GLN A 163 13.85 15.04 -9.56
N THR A 164 13.48 16.20 -9.01
CA THR A 164 13.48 16.42 -7.55
C THR A 164 12.48 15.52 -6.84
N ASP A 165 11.26 15.38 -7.40
CA ASP A 165 10.24 14.49 -6.85
C ASP A 165 10.69 13.02 -6.88
N HIS A 166 11.43 12.62 -7.92
CA HIS A 166 12.02 11.29 -8.02
C HIS A 166 13.05 11.04 -6.91
N LEU A 167 14.01 11.95 -6.75
CA LEU A 167 15.05 11.85 -5.71
C LEU A 167 14.44 11.78 -4.30
N ARG A 168 13.41 12.58 -4.01
CA ARG A 168 12.72 12.54 -2.71
C ARG A 168 12.09 11.18 -2.41
N ILE A 169 11.47 10.55 -3.41
CA ILE A 169 10.85 9.24 -3.22
C ILE A 169 11.92 8.14 -3.06
N ILE A 170 13.06 8.28 -3.73
CA ILE A 170 14.20 7.38 -3.53
C ILE A 170 14.70 7.49 -2.09
N SER A 171 14.94 8.70 -1.59
CA SER A 171 15.40 8.90 -0.21
C SER A 171 14.43 8.32 0.82
N LEU A 172 13.12 8.47 0.63
CA LEU A 172 12.11 7.84 1.49
C LEU A 172 12.17 6.30 1.44
N CYS A 173 12.33 5.73 0.24
CA CYS A 173 12.45 4.28 0.09
C CYS A 173 13.75 3.74 0.70
N GLU A 174 14.85 4.48 0.58
CA GLU A 174 16.14 4.13 1.19
C GLU A 174 16.05 4.19 2.71
N ALA A 175 15.50 5.26 3.28
CA ALA A 175 15.28 5.37 4.73
C ALA A 175 14.46 4.17 5.26
N ALA A 176 13.35 3.83 4.60
CA ALA A 176 12.55 2.67 4.97
C ALA A 176 13.32 1.34 4.84
N ALA A 177 14.16 1.20 3.81
CA ALA A 177 14.96 0.00 3.61
C ALA A 177 16.03 -0.15 4.69
N TYR A 178 16.80 0.91 5.00
CA TYR A 178 17.80 0.89 6.06
C TYR A 178 17.18 0.57 7.42
N PHE A 179 16.07 1.22 7.75
CA PHE A 179 15.30 0.89 8.94
C PHE A 179 14.90 -0.59 8.98
N SER A 180 14.45 -1.15 7.84
CA SER A 180 14.10 -2.57 7.77
C SER A 180 15.28 -3.49 8.09
N PHE A 181 16.52 -3.11 7.75
CA PHE A 181 17.69 -3.94 8.06
C PHE A 181 17.97 -3.99 9.56
N ASP A 182 17.66 -2.91 10.28
CA ASP A 182 17.85 -2.83 11.72
C ASP A 182 16.79 -3.62 12.49
N VAL A 183 15.54 -3.62 12.00
CA VAL A 183 14.40 -4.13 12.77
C VAL A 183 13.84 -5.46 12.29
N LEU A 184 14.13 -5.91 11.07
CA LEU A 184 13.62 -7.19 10.59
C LEU A 184 14.26 -8.38 11.32
N GLU A 185 13.43 -9.38 11.58
CA GLU A 185 13.85 -10.73 11.95
C GLU A 185 14.43 -11.45 10.73
N GLU A 186 15.31 -12.44 10.95
CA GLU A 186 15.76 -13.31 9.86
C GLU A 186 14.54 -13.97 9.18
N GLY A 187 14.53 -13.98 7.85
CA GLY A 187 13.38 -14.43 7.06
C GLY A 187 12.31 -13.35 6.81
N GLY A 188 12.42 -12.17 7.45
CA GLY A 188 11.47 -11.07 7.34
C GLY A 188 11.29 -10.51 5.92
N THR A 189 10.25 -9.67 5.77
CA THR A 189 9.86 -9.08 4.48
C THR A 189 9.84 -7.55 4.51
N PHE A 190 10.43 -6.93 3.49
CA PHE A 190 10.33 -5.50 3.22
C PHE A 190 9.49 -5.24 1.97
N VAL A 191 8.54 -4.31 2.06
CA VAL A 191 7.69 -3.86 0.94
C VAL A 191 7.71 -2.34 0.88
N ALA A 192 8.05 -1.75 -0.26
CA ALA A 192 7.99 -0.28 -0.37
C ALA A 192 7.50 0.19 -1.74
N LYS A 193 6.79 1.31 -1.74
CA LYS A 193 6.47 2.05 -2.96
C LYS A 193 7.75 2.61 -3.58
N VAL A 194 7.88 2.44 -4.89
CA VAL A 194 8.94 3.02 -5.73
C VAL A 194 8.33 3.66 -6.99
N LEU A 195 9.07 4.55 -7.66
CA LEU A 195 8.66 5.16 -8.94
C LEU A 195 9.22 4.41 -10.16
N ALA A 196 8.86 4.90 -11.36
CA ALA A 196 9.34 4.34 -12.62
C ALA A 196 10.86 4.38 -12.66
N GLY A 197 11.47 3.20 -12.75
CA GLY A 197 12.89 2.95 -12.46
C GLY A 197 13.06 1.75 -11.53
N GLY A 198 12.08 1.49 -10.65
CA GLY A 198 12.20 0.50 -9.57
C GLY A 198 12.94 1.10 -8.38
N ALA A 199 13.45 0.26 -7.47
CA ALA A 199 14.54 0.70 -6.61
C ALA A 199 15.73 1.07 -7.52
N GLU A 200 16.36 2.23 -7.28
CA GLU A 200 17.56 2.62 -8.04
C GLU A 200 18.67 1.57 -7.91
N GLY A 201 19.60 1.57 -8.86
CA GLY A 201 20.55 0.47 -9.05
C GLY A 201 21.28 0.04 -7.78
N ASP A 202 21.63 0.99 -6.91
CA ASP A 202 22.38 0.69 -5.70
C ASP A 202 21.49 0.16 -4.57
N LEU A 203 20.32 0.75 -4.33
CA LEU A 203 19.31 0.18 -3.41
C LEU A 203 18.90 -1.23 -3.86
N GLN A 204 18.68 -1.44 -5.15
CA GLN A 204 18.31 -2.74 -5.71
C GLN A 204 19.40 -3.80 -5.51
N LYS A 205 20.69 -3.44 -5.63
CA LYS A 205 21.82 -4.32 -5.32
C LYS A 205 21.86 -4.64 -3.83
N LEU A 206 21.73 -3.62 -2.98
CA LEU A 206 21.75 -3.78 -1.53
C LEU A 206 20.63 -4.71 -1.04
N LEU A 207 19.41 -4.52 -1.53
CA LEU A 207 18.29 -5.41 -1.23
C LEU A 207 18.57 -6.85 -1.69
N LYS A 208 19.20 -7.07 -2.85
CA LYS A 208 19.54 -8.43 -3.32
C LYS A 208 20.62 -9.10 -2.46
N GLN A 209 21.50 -8.32 -1.84
CA GLN A 209 22.48 -8.83 -0.87
C GLN A 209 21.80 -9.20 0.45
N LYS A 210 20.90 -8.33 0.95
CA LYS A 210 20.23 -8.50 2.24
C LYS A 210 19.03 -9.46 2.23
N PHE A 211 18.42 -9.74 1.09
CA PHE A 211 17.22 -10.59 0.99
C PHE A 211 17.37 -11.73 0.00
N THR A 212 16.69 -12.84 0.32
CA THR A 212 16.63 -14.05 -0.51
C THR A 212 16.07 -13.78 -1.90
N LYS A 213 15.00 -12.99 -1.98
CA LYS A 213 14.34 -12.66 -3.25
C LYS A 213 13.90 -11.22 -3.24
N VAL A 214 14.11 -10.53 -4.36
CA VAL A 214 13.65 -9.14 -4.56
C VAL A 214 12.90 -9.06 -5.88
N ALA A 215 11.69 -8.50 -5.85
CA ALA A 215 10.83 -8.35 -7.01
C ALA A 215 10.31 -6.91 -7.13
N ASN A 216 10.28 -6.38 -8.35
CA ASN A 216 9.57 -5.15 -8.67
C ASN A 216 8.20 -5.50 -9.26
N VAL A 217 7.12 -4.99 -8.66
CA VAL A 217 5.74 -5.38 -8.99
C VAL A 217 4.88 -4.15 -9.18
N LYS A 218 4.07 -4.14 -10.25
CA LYS A 218 2.98 -3.18 -10.40
C LYS A 218 1.66 -3.92 -10.13
N PRO A 219 1.01 -3.71 -8.98
CA PRO A 219 -0.25 -4.37 -8.67
C PRO A 219 -1.35 -3.91 -9.65
N PRO A 220 -2.33 -4.77 -10.00
CA PRO A 220 -3.47 -4.39 -10.85
C PRO A 220 -4.22 -3.15 -10.37
N SER A 221 -4.27 -2.95 -9.05
CA SER A 221 -4.86 -1.77 -8.40
C SER A 221 -3.99 -0.51 -8.50
N SER A 222 -2.76 -0.57 -9.02
CA SER A 222 -2.01 0.63 -9.39
C SER A 222 -2.46 1.11 -10.76
N ARG A 223 -2.75 2.41 -10.89
CA ARG A 223 -3.22 2.97 -12.16
C ARG A 223 -2.19 2.75 -13.27
N SER A 224 -2.66 2.43 -14.47
CA SER A 224 -1.81 2.20 -15.64
C SER A 224 -1.02 3.45 -16.05
N ASP A 225 -1.57 4.65 -15.82
CA ASP A 225 -0.92 5.94 -16.08
C ASP A 225 -0.04 6.43 -14.92
N SER A 226 0.07 5.65 -13.84
CA SER A 226 0.99 5.92 -12.74
C SER A 226 2.35 5.27 -12.98
N SER A 227 3.42 5.99 -12.68
CA SER A 227 4.79 5.47 -12.62
C SER A 227 5.05 4.57 -11.40
N GLU A 228 4.10 4.49 -10.48
CA GLU A 228 4.20 3.71 -9.24
C GLU A 228 4.39 2.20 -9.51
N LYS A 229 5.35 1.64 -8.79
CA LYS A 229 5.63 0.21 -8.61
C LYS A 229 5.93 -0.05 -7.13
N PHE A 230 6.11 -1.32 -6.77
CA PHE A 230 6.49 -1.75 -5.44
C PHE A 230 7.71 -2.66 -5.52
N VAL A 231 8.67 -2.46 -4.63
CA VAL A 231 9.69 -3.46 -4.36
C VAL A 231 9.17 -4.37 -3.25
N VAL A 232 9.31 -5.69 -3.45
CA VAL A 232 8.99 -6.71 -2.46
C VAL A 232 10.25 -7.55 -2.27
N ALA A 233 10.86 -7.45 -1.10
CA ALA A 233 12.08 -8.15 -0.72
C ALA A 233 11.75 -9.12 0.42
N THR A 234 11.91 -10.43 0.19
CA THR A 234 11.51 -11.48 1.13
C THR A 234 12.71 -12.32 1.56
N GLY A 235 12.71 -12.78 2.81
CA GLY A 235 13.74 -13.66 3.34
C GLY A 235 14.99 -12.87 3.70
N PHE A 236 14.86 -11.90 4.61
CA PHE A 236 15.97 -11.12 5.15
C PHE A 236 17.06 -12.03 5.75
N ARG A 237 18.34 -11.69 5.53
CA ARG A 237 19.51 -12.53 5.86
C ARG A 237 20.36 -12.04 7.04
N GLY A 238 20.10 -10.84 7.58
CA GLY A 238 21.00 -10.16 8.52
C GLY A 238 21.99 -9.20 7.84
#